data_AF-A0A940LUS3-F1
#
_entry.id   AF-A0A940LUS3-F1
#
_cell.length_a   1.000
_cell.length_b   1.000
_cell.length_c   1.000
_cell.angle_alpha   90.00
_cell.angle_beta   90.00
_cell.angle_gamma   90.00
#
_symmetry.space_group_name_H-M   'P 1'
#
loop_
_entity.id
_entity.type
_entity.pdbx_description
1 polymer ?
#
loop_
_entity_poly.entity_id
_entity_poly.type
_entity_poly.pdbx_seq_one_letter_code
_entity_poly.pdbx_strand_id
1 'polypeptide(L)'
;MPEPSPSDRRKAAELAHEVARTLLIDCVELGYDISFKCQYCGMERTWGRREMLGERLRKSLAWPISRLQRAVVCPVRGCGGPMPILRLMKGGYQDGFDRADQERRRDWLINTLLDAGIAPDAVGLAWKPGQ
;
A
#
# COMPACT_ATOMS: atom_id res chain seq x y z
N MET A 1 -17.46 -24.02 12.13
CA MET A 1 -18.00 -22.82 11.46
C MET A 1 -18.15 -23.13 9.99
N PRO A 2 -19.30 -22.84 9.36
CA PRO A 2 -19.47 -23.01 7.91
C PRO A 2 -18.52 -22.08 7.15
N GLU A 3 -18.05 -22.52 5.98
CA GLU A 3 -17.25 -21.66 5.12
C GLU A 3 -18.09 -20.46 4.64
N PRO A 4 -17.50 -19.24 4.62
CA PRO A 4 -18.21 -18.05 4.17
C PRO A 4 -18.65 -18.20 2.71
N SER A 5 -19.88 -17.77 2.42
CA SER A 5 -20.45 -17.85 1.07
C SER A 5 -19.66 -16.95 0.10
N PRO A 6 -19.74 -17.18 -1.21
CA PRO A 6 -19.13 -16.28 -2.20
C PRO A 6 -19.63 -14.83 -2.09
N SER A 7 -20.86 -14.62 -1.60
CA SER A 7 -21.42 -13.29 -1.36
C SER A 7 -20.72 -12.58 -0.20
N ASP A 8 -20.50 -13.30 0.91
CA ASP A 8 -19.82 -12.76 2.10
C ASP A 8 -18.36 -12.45 1.81
N ARG A 9 -17.70 -13.31 1.01
CA ARG A 9 -16.35 -13.07 0.51
C ARG A 9 -16.26 -11.79 -0.32
N ARG A 10 -17.23 -11.54 -1.21
CA ARG A 10 -17.26 -10.29 -1.99
C ARG A 10 -17.44 -9.06 -1.11
N LYS A 11 -18.38 -9.09 -0.16
CA LYS A 11 -18.59 -7.99 0.79
C LYS A 11 -17.35 -7.70 1.63
N ALA A 12 -16.66 -8.74 2.11
CA ALA A 12 -15.44 -8.58 2.90
C ALA A 12 -14.26 -8.01 2.09
N ALA A 13 -14.30 -8.11 0.77
CA ALA A 13 -13.31 -7.55 -0.16
C ALA A 13 -13.65 -6.12 -0.62
N GLU A 14 -14.83 -5.61 -0.27
CA GLU A 14 -15.26 -4.29 -0.72
C GLU A 14 -14.45 -3.20 0.01
N LEU A 15 -13.84 -2.31 -0.77
CA LEU A 15 -13.09 -1.18 -0.25
C LEU A 15 -13.98 0.05 -0.17
N ALA A 16 -13.81 0.85 0.87
CA ALA A 16 -14.34 2.21 0.89
C ALA A 16 -13.83 2.98 -0.33
N HIS A 17 -14.69 3.84 -0.91
CA HIS A 17 -14.38 4.48 -2.18
C HIS A 17 -13.10 5.33 -2.13
N GLU A 18 -12.87 6.02 -1.00
CA GLU A 18 -11.65 6.78 -0.75
C GLU A 18 -10.39 5.90 -0.77
N VAL A 19 -10.42 4.79 -0.02
CA VAL A 19 -9.32 3.82 0.05
C VAL A 19 -9.03 3.22 -1.31
N ALA A 20 -10.07 2.90 -2.09
CA ALA A 20 -9.92 2.30 -3.41
C ALA A 20 -9.14 3.18 -4.41
N ARG A 21 -9.19 4.51 -4.25
CA ARG A 21 -8.54 5.50 -5.11
C ARG A 21 -7.17 5.95 -4.62
N THR A 22 -6.87 5.78 -3.33
CA THR A 22 -5.56 6.08 -2.74
C THR A 22 -4.45 5.38 -3.53
N LEU A 23 -3.38 6.09 -3.86
CA LEU A 23 -2.21 5.50 -4.50
C LEU A 23 -1.32 4.81 -3.46
N LEU A 24 -0.54 3.83 -3.89
CA LEU A 24 0.45 3.20 -3.01
C LEU A 24 1.45 4.22 -2.45
N ILE A 25 1.84 5.21 -3.26
CA ILE A 25 2.72 6.29 -2.82
C ILE A 25 2.08 7.18 -1.74
N ASP A 26 0.78 7.45 -1.82
CA ASP A 26 0.04 8.21 -0.80
C ASP A 26 0.02 7.44 0.52
N CYS A 27 -0.04 6.10 0.49
CA CYS A 27 0.10 5.28 1.69
C CYS A 27 1.47 5.47 2.34
N VAL A 28 2.54 5.61 1.56
CA VAL A 28 3.87 5.92 2.11
C VAL A 28 3.88 7.33 2.71
N GLU A 29 3.36 8.33 1.98
CA GLU A 29 3.30 9.73 2.43
C GLU A 29 2.54 9.90 3.75
N LEU A 30 1.37 9.28 3.84
CA LEU A 30 0.48 9.37 5.00
C LEU A 30 0.89 8.44 6.15
N GLY A 31 1.91 7.61 5.94
CA GLY A 31 2.38 6.67 6.94
C GLY A 31 1.37 5.56 7.22
N TYR A 32 0.75 5.02 6.18
CA TYR A 32 -0.07 3.82 6.26
C TYR A 32 0.74 2.56 5.99
N ASP A 33 0.41 1.49 6.70
CA ASP A 33 0.78 0.12 6.35
C ASP A 33 -0.42 -0.56 5.69
N ILE A 34 -0.15 -1.44 4.72
CA ILE A 34 -1.20 -2.15 3.98
C ILE A 34 -1.25 -3.60 4.44
N SER A 35 -2.30 -3.97 5.15
CA SER A 35 -2.55 -5.35 5.57
C SER A 35 -3.43 -6.07 4.56
N PHE A 36 -3.03 -7.28 4.18
CA PHE A 36 -3.73 -8.18 3.29
C PHE A 36 -4.10 -9.45 4.05
N LYS A 37 -5.29 -9.97 3.80
CA LYS A 37 -5.74 -11.27 4.30
C LYS A 37 -6.30 -12.13 3.17
N CYS A 38 -5.80 -13.35 3.06
CA CYS A 38 -6.32 -14.32 2.12
C CYS A 38 -7.67 -14.85 2.60
N GLN A 39 -8.69 -14.81 1.72
CA GLN A 39 -10.03 -15.31 2.03
C GLN A 39 -10.14 -16.84 2.05
N TYR A 40 -9.11 -17.54 1.56
CA TYR A 40 -9.11 -19.00 1.44
C TYR A 40 -8.33 -19.66 2.57
N CYS A 41 -7.04 -19.34 2.71
CA CYS A 41 -6.19 -19.94 3.74
C CYS A 41 -6.04 -19.08 5.01
N GLY A 42 -6.60 -17.87 5.02
CA GLY A 42 -6.50 -16.96 6.18
C GLY A 42 -5.14 -16.30 6.37
N MET A 43 -4.15 -16.60 5.52
CA MET A 43 -2.81 -15.99 5.61
C MET A 43 -2.90 -14.46 5.59
N GLU A 44 -2.17 -13.84 6.51
CA GLU A 44 -2.08 -12.39 6.64
C GLU A 44 -0.67 -11.92 6.26
N ARG A 45 -0.60 -10.80 5.55
CA ARG A 45 0.66 -10.15 5.20
C ARG A 45 0.48 -8.66 5.30
N THR A 46 1.45 -7.97 5.88
CA THR A 46 1.46 -6.50 5.91
C THR A 46 2.60 -6.00 5.05
N TRP A 47 2.37 -4.94 4.27
CA TRP A 47 3.40 -4.17 3.61
C TRP A 47 3.62 -2.88 4.38
N GLY A 48 4.80 -2.75 4.96
CA GLY A 48 5.28 -1.47 5.49
C GLY A 48 6.07 -0.69 4.43
N ARG A 49 6.54 0.52 4.77
CA ARG A 49 7.35 1.39 3.88
C ARG A 49 8.47 0.65 3.17
N ARG A 50 9.25 -0.16 3.87
CA ARG A 50 10.38 -0.88 3.28
C ARG A 50 9.95 -1.84 2.17
N GLU A 51 8.79 -2.48 2.32
CA GLU A 51 8.26 -3.38 1.29
C GLU A 51 7.66 -2.58 0.13
N MET A 52 6.88 -1.53 0.43
CA MET A 52 6.25 -0.68 -0.59
C MET A 52 7.28 0.00 -1.50
N LEU A 53 8.40 0.47 -0.92
CA LEU A 53 9.52 1.08 -1.66
C LEU A 53 10.50 0.04 -2.23
N GLY A 54 10.29 -1.24 -1.93
CA GLY A 54 11.12 -2.33 -2.42
C GLY A 54 11.05 -2.44 -3.94
N GLU A 55 12.12 -2.94 -4.55
CA GLU A 55 12.30 -3.02 -6.02
C GLU A 55 11.09 -3.63 -6.76
N ARG A 56 10.48 -4.66 -6.16
CA ARG A 56 9.32 -5.37 -6.74
C ARG A 56 8.08 -4.51 -6.88
N LEU A 57 7.87 -3.54 -5.98
CA LEU A 57 6.65 -2.73 -5.92
C LEU A 57 6.86 -1.32 -6.48
N ARG A 58 8.08 -0.94 -6.86
CA ARG A 58 8.39 0.37 -7.46
C ARG A 58 7.47 0.73 -8.64
N LYS A 59 7.22 -0.23 -9.53
CA LYS A 59 6.34 -0.04 -10.71
C LYS A 59 4.86 0.12 -10.36
N SER A 60 4.49 -0.18 -9.12
CA SER A 60 3.13 -0.10 -8.61
C SER A 60 2.92 1.09 -7.66
N LEU A 61 3.93 1.94 -7.44
CA LEU A 61 3.80 3.10 -6.55
C LEU A 61 2.72 4.08 -7.00
N ALA A 62 2.55 4.25 -8.31
CA ALA A 62 1.47 5.06 -8.90
C ALA A 62 0.15 4.29 -9.10
N TRP A 63 0.03 3.05 -8.61
CA TRP A 63 -1.21 2.29 -8.74
C TRP A 63 -2.18 2.60 -7.61
N PRO A 64 -3.48 2.71 -7.90
CA PRO A 64 -4.49 2.80 -6.85
C PRO A 64 -4.60 1.47 -6.09
N ILE A 65 -4.97 1.54 -4.81
CA ILE A 65 -5.13 0.37 -3.94
C ILE A 65 -6.10 -0.66 -4.53
N SER A 66 -7.18 -0.23 -5.18
CA SER A 66 -8.12 -1.14 -5.86
C SER A 66 -7.46 -1.98 -6.97
N ARG A 67 -6.48 -1.42 -7.69
CA ARG A 67 -5.70 -2.16 -8.69
C ARG A 67 -4.72 -3.11 -8.02
N LEU A 68 -4.08 -2.67 -6.94
CA LEU A 68 -3.17 -3.52 -6.14
C LEU A 68 -3.89 -4.72 -5.54
N GLN A 69 -5.03 -4.51 -4.91
CA GLN A 69 -5.86 -5.56 -4.31
C GLN A 69 -6.15 -6.70 -5.28
N ARG A 70 -6.37 -6.39 -6.57
CA ARG A 70 -6.60 -7.39 -7.64
C ARG A 70 -5.34 -8.10 -8.11
N ALA A 71 -4.18 -7.46 -7.97
CA ALA A 71 -2.90 -8.00 -8.41
C ALA A 71 -2.20 -8.87 -7.34
N VAL A 72 -2.54 -8.69 -6.06
CA VAL A 72 -1.90 -9.43 -4.97
C VAL A 72 -2.47 -10.84 -4.84
N VAL A 73 -1.57 -11.81 -4.92
CA VAL A 73 -1.86 -13.24 -4.75
C VAL A 73 -1.28 -13.77 -3.44
N CYS A 74 -1.93 -14.79 -2.89
CA CYS A 74 -1.50 -15.43 -1.66
C CYS A 74 -0.13 -16.11 -1.87
N PRO A 75 0.88 -15.80 -1.02
CA PRO A 75 2.22 -16.39 -1.15
C PRO A 75 2.29 -17.86 -0.67
N VAL A 76 1.23 -18.37 -0.02
CA VAL A 76 1.20 -19.76 0.47
C VAL A 76 1.19 -20.72 -0.72
N ARG A 77 2.21 -21.58 -0.79
CA ARG A 77 2.34 -22.61 -1.82
C ARG A 77 1.12 -23.53 -1.79
N GLY A 78 0.42 -23.64 -2.90
CA GLY A 78 -0.80 -24.44 -3.03
C GLY A 78 -2.11 -23.69 -2.77
N CYS A 79 -2.07 -22.47 -2.23
CA CYS A 79 -3.26 -21.60 -2.18
C CYS A 79 -3.36 -20.78 -3.47
N GLY A 80 -2.40 -19.89 -3.73
CA GLY A 80 -2.36 -19.04 -4.93
C GLY A 80 -3.57 -18.12 -5.15
N GLY A 81 -4.57 -18.17 -4.28
CA GLY A 81 -5.81 -17.41 -4.40
C GLY A 81 -5.57 -15.90 -4.23
N PRO A 82 -6.50 -15.06 -4.70
CA PRO A 82 -6.39 -13.62 -4.49
C PRO A 82 -6.33 -13.30 -2.99
N MET A 83 -5.67 -12.20 -2.63
CA MET A 83 -5.73 -11.62 -1.28
C MET A 83 -6.63 -10.39 -1.27
N PRO A 84 -7.96 -10.56 -1.38
CA PRO A 84 -8.83 -9.42 -1.64
C PRO A 84 -9.23 -8.70 -0.35
N ILE A 85 -9.03 -9.24 0.85
CA ILE A 85 -9.26 -8.44 2.06
C ILE A 85 -8.04 -7.55 2.25
N LEU A 86 -8.23 -6.24 2.16
CA LEU A 86 -7.19 -5.24 2.32
C LEU A 86 -7.63 -4.20 3.34
N ARG A 87 -6.70 -3.81 4.22
CA ARG A 87 -6.91 -2.74 5.22
C ARG A 87 -5.73 -1.78 5.21
N LEU A 88 -6.02 -0.49 5.25
CA LEU A 88 -5.02 0.53 5.58
C LEU A 88 -4.96 0.65 7.10
N MET A 89 -3.78 0.46 7.66
CA MET A 89 -3.51 0.60 9.08
C MET A 89 -2.64 1.85 9.25
N LYS A 90 -2.87 2.67 10.29
CA LYS A 90 -1.86 3.68 10.65
C LYS A 90 -0.57 2.94 10.97
N GLY A 91 0.44 3.13 10.13
CA GLY A 91 1.71 2.43 10.26
C GLY A 91 2.45 2.92 11.50
N GLY A 92 3.23 2.02 12.08
CA GLY A 92 4.02 2.29 13.29
C GLY A 92 5.25 3.16 13.04
N TYR A 93 5.15 4.15 12.15
CA TYR A 93 6.23 5.09 11.86
C TYR A 93 6.48 5.95 13.11
N GLN A 94 7.39 5.48 13.97
CA GLN A 94 7.93 6.24 15.07
C GLN A 94 9.07 7.13 14.56
N ASP A 95 8.80 7.94 13.55
CA ASP A 95 9.75 8.93 13.04
C ASP A 95 9.60 10.30 13.72
N GLY A 96 8.72 10.42 14.72
CA GLY A 96 8.49 11.68 15.46
C GLY A 96 7.97 12.81 14.57
N PHE A 97 7.49 12.47 13.38
CA PHE A 97 7.20 13.38 12.31
C PHE A 97 5.70 13.74 12.31
N ASP A 98 5.40 15.01 12.52
CA ASP A 98 4.02 15.52 12.43
C ASP A 98 3.59 15.54 10.96
N ARG A 99 2.74 14.58 10.59
CA ARG A 99 2.16 14.45 9.25
C ARG A 99 1.02 15.44 9.01
N ALA A 100 0.75 16.42 9.87
CA ALA A 100 -0.23 17.46 9.60
C ALA A 100 0.26 18.47 8.54
N ASP A 101 1.57 18.71 8.46
CA ASP A 101 2.18 19.66 7.54
C ASP A 101 2.41 19.03 6.15
N GLN A 102 1.72 19.55 5.14
CA GLN A 102 1.78 19.02 3.78
C GLN A 102 3.15 19.23 3.12
N GLU A 103 3.79 20.38 3.33
CA GLU A 103 5.08 20.69 2.69
C GLU A 103 6.17 19.77 3.26
N ARG A 104 6.23 19.67 4.59
CA ARG A 104 7.17 18.78 5.26
C ARG A 104 6.95 17.32 4.86
N ARG A 105 5.69 16.87 4.75
CA ARG A 105 5.37 15.50 4.30
C ARG A 105 5.94 15.23 2.92
N ARG A 106 5.79 16.20 2.02
CA ARG A 106 6.24 16.09 0.63
C ARG A 106 7.76 16.06 0.54
N ASP A 107 8.45 16.89 1.30
CA ASP A 107 9.92 16.86 1.39
C ASP A 107 10.43 15.55 1.97
N TRP A 108 9.80 15.06 3.04
CA TRP A 108 10.12 13.75 3.63
C TRP A 108 9.94 12.61 2.62
N LEU A 109 8.85 12.64 1.84
CA LEU A 109 8.56 11.63 0.84
C LEU A 109 9.59 11.64 -0.28
N ILE A 110 9.96 12.83 -0.78
CA ILE A 110 10.99 13.01 -1.80
C ILE A 110 12.32 12.41 -1.30
N ASN A 111 12.77 12.78 -0.11
CA ASN A 111 14.00 12.25 0.46
C ASN A 111 13.93 10.72 0.63
N THR A 112 12.79 10.21 1.12
CA THR A 112 12.56 8.77 1.27
C THR A 112 12.62 8.01 -0.06
N LEU A 113 12.11 8.61 -1.15
CA LEU A 113 12.20 8.03 -2.49
C LEU A 113 13.63 8.03 -3.01
N LEU A 114 14.35 9.14 -2.82
CA LEU A 114 15.75 9.26 -3.22
C LEU A 114 16.64 8.24 -2.47
N ASP A 115 16.46 8.07 -1.17
CA ASP A 115 17.13 7.06 -0.36
C ASP A 115 16.82 5.63 -0.85
N ALA A 116 15.61 5.41 -1.34
CA ALA A 116 15.20 4.15 -1.95
C ALA A 116 15.69 4.01 -3.41
N GLY A 117 16.41 4.99 -3.97
CA GLY A 117 16.88 5.00 -5.36
C GLY A 117 15.77 5.17 -6.39
N ILE A 118 14.71 5.88 -6.05
CA ILE A 118 13.52 6.10 -6.88
C ILE A 118 13.43 7.59 -7.22
N ALA A 119 13.39 7.91 -8.51
CA ALA A 119 13.18 9.28 -8.96
C ALA A 119 11.74 9.74 -8.59
N PRO A 120 11.55 10.89 -7.92
CA PRO A 120 10.21 11.38 -7.56
C PRO A 120 9.28 11.56 -8.77
N ASP A 121 9.82 11.98 -9.91
CA ASP A 121 9.06 12.17 -11.15
C ASP A 121 8.46 10.84 -11.67
N ALA A 122 9.10 9.71 -11.36
CA ALA A 122 8.62 8.38 -11.75
C ALA A 122 7.31 7.98 -11.04
N VAL A 123 6.96 8.67 -9.96
CA VAL A 123 5.71 8.48 -9.21
C VAL A 123 4.79 9.71 -9.30
N GLY A 124 5.06 10.64 -10.21
CA GLY A 124 4.23 11.82 -10.45
C GLY A 124 4.42 12.95 -9.44
N LEU A 125 5.47 12.90 -8.62
CA LEU A 125 5.85 14.01 -7.75
C LEU A 125 6.74 14.95 -8.54
N ALA A 126 6.24 16.14 -8.87
CA ALA A 126 7.05 17.20 -9.46
C ALA A 126 8.19 17.56 -8.49
N TRP A 127 9.42 17.20 -8.83
CA TRP A 127 10.62 17.53 -8.09
C TRP A 127 11.62 18.26 -9.00
N LYS A 128 12.17 19.38 -8.52
CA LYS A 128 13.27 20.09 -9.18
C LYS A 128 14.45 20.11 -8.22
N PRO A 129 15.53 19.37 -8.48
CA PRO A 129 16.73 19.49 -7.67
C PRO A 129 17.37 20.88 -7.86
N GLY A 130 17.51 21.64 -6.77
CA GLY A 130 18.38 22.82 -6.68
C GLY A 130 17.86 24.12 -7.28
N GLN A 131 16.89 24.76 -6.60
CA GLN A 131 16.79 26.24 -6.62
C GLN A 131 17.42 26.81 -5.36
#